data_AF-A0A4D7C4Y8-F1
#
_entry.id   AF-A0A4D7C4Y8-F1
#
_cell.length_a   1.000
_cell.length_b   1.000
_cell.length_c   1.000
_cell.angle_alpha   90.00
_cell.angle_beta   90.00
_cell.angle_gamma   90.00
#
_symmetry.space_group_name_H-M   'P 1'
#
loop_
_entity.id
_entity.type
_entity.pdbx_description
1 polymer ?
#
loop_
_entity_poly.entity_id
_entity_poly.type
_entity_poly.pdbx_seq_one_letter_code
_entity_poly.pdbx_strand_id
1 'polypeptide(L)'
;MTANPVDLAHIIQLAIAPVFLLAGIGSMLNVMSVRLGRVIDRARILEERAVVYHGHLPEDLRLELQVLSRRMTLAHSAISLGTASALFVCVLVALLFLSGLTGSNLGRLVAVAFILAMSLLALGLTLFLIEMYIATRSVRVRRDLLMEAHATRTDDPAPPPTGRD
;
A
#
# COMPACT_ATOMS: atom_id res chain seq x y z
N MET A 1 2.05 -21.43 43.09
CA MET A 1 1.68 -20.26 42.27
C MET A 1 0.34 -20.56 41.62
N THR A 2 -0.75 -20.35 42.35
CA THR A 2 -2.11 -20.60 41.85
C THR A 2 -2.55 -19.38 41.06
N ALA A 3 -2.55 -19.45 39.73
CA ALA A 3 -3.13 -18.39 38.90
C ALA A 3 -4.60 -18.20 39.31
N ASN A 4 -4.92 -17.06 39.91
CA ASN A 4 -6.28 -16.74 40.31
C ASN A 4 -7.07 -16.42 39.03
N PRO A 5 -8.24 -17.04 38.76
CA PRO A 5 -9.05 -16.75 37.57
C PRO A 5 -9.31 -15.24 37.33
N VAL A 6 -9.31 -14.45 38.40
CA VAL A 6 -9.46 -12.98 38.35
C VAL A 6 -8.31 -12.29 37.61
N ASP A 7 -7.06 -12.76 37.76
CA ASP A 7 -5.90 -12.17 37.07
C ASP A 7 -5.94 -12.45 35.56
N LEU A 8 -6.35 -13.66 35.17
CA LEU A 8 -6.51 -14.03 33.76
C LEU A 8 -7.59 -13.20 33.06
N ALA A 9 -8.73 -12.98 33.73
CA ALA A 9 -9.79 -12.14 33.19
C ALA A 9 -9.32 -10.69 32.95
N HIS A 10 -8.52 -10.14 33.87
CA HIS A 10 -7.96 -8.79 33.74
C HIS A 10 -6.97 -8.68 32.56
N ILE A 11 -6.09 -9.67 32.39
CA ILE A 11 -5.12 -9.71 31.27
C ILE A 11 -5.85 -9.81 29.93
N ILE A 12 -6.90 -10.63 29.85
CA ILE A 12 -7.72 -10.75 28.64
C ILE A 12 -8.33 -9.39 28.29
N GLN A 13 -8.89 -8.67 29.28
CA GLN A 13 -9.44 -7.32 29.06
C GLN A 13 -8.39 -6.34 28.53
N LEU A 14 -7.17 -6.35 29.10
CA LEU A 14 -6.05 -5.53 28.63
C LEU A 14 -5.64 -5.87 27.19
N ALA A 15 -5.72 -7.16 26.80
CA ALA A 15 -5.37 -7.62 25.47
C ALA A 15 -6.42 -7.28 24.39
N ILE A 16 -7.66 -6.93 24.75
CA ILE A 16 -8.72 -6.61 23.78
C ILE A 16 -8.33 -5.41 22.91
N ALA A 17 -7.80 -4.35 23.50
CA ALA A 17 -7.43 -3.12 22.78
C ALA A 17 -6.38 -3.37 21.66
N PRO A 18 -5.23 -4.01 21.92
CA PRO A 18 -4.26 -4.32 20.86
C PRO A 18 -4.77 -5.37 19.86
N VAL A 19 -5.62 -6.32 20.26
CA VAL A 19 -6.23 -7.28 19.32
C VAL A 19 -7.21 -6.58 18.38
N PHE A 20 -7.97 -5.60 18.86
CA PHE A 20 -8.84 -4.78 18.00
C PHE A 20 -8.04 -4.00 16.94
N LEU A 21 -6.90 -3.44 17.36
CA LEU A 21 -5.96 -2.80 16.45
C LEU A 21 -5.44 -3.79 15.39
N LEU A 22 -5.14 -5.05 15.75
CA LEU A 22 -4.69 -6.08 14.81
C LEU A 22 -5.71 -6.31 13.68
N ALA A 23 -7.01 -6.32 14.02
CA ALA A 23 -8.08 -6.39 13.01
C ALA A 23 -8.09 -5.16 12.09
N GLY A 24 -7.89 -3.96 12.65
CA GLY A 24 -7.72 -2.73 11.88
C GLY A 24 -6.54 -2.77 10.91
N ILE A 25 -5.39 -3.29 11.36
CA ILE A 25 -4.21 -3.51 10.50
C ILE A 25 -4.54 -4.50 9.39
N GLY A 26 -5.21 -5.62 9.70
CA GLY A 26 -5.62 -6.62 8.71
C GLY A 26 -6.54 -6.02 7.62
N SER A 27 -7.51 -5.20 8.01
CA SER A 27 -8.36 -4.47 7.05
C SER A 27 -7.54 -3.55 6.15
N MET A 28 -6.62 -2.77 6.71
CA MET A 28 -5.77 -1.89 5.92
C MET A 28 -4.84 -2.67 4.97
N LEU A 29 -4.24 -3.78 5.43
CA LEU A 29 -3.41 -4.64 4.58
C LEU A 29 -4.20 -5.22 3.41
N ASN A 30 -5.47 -5.58 3.61
CA ASN A 30 -6.34 -6.02 2.53
C ASN A 30 -6.55 -4.89 1.49
N VAL A 31 -6.84 -3.67 1.94
CA VAL A 31 -6.98 -2.51 1.05
C VAL A 31 -5.70 -2.26 0.26
N MET A 32 -4.54 -2.29 0.91
CA MET A 32 -3.24 -2.12 0.24
C MET A 32 -2.98 -3.23 -0.78
N SER A 33 -3.24 -4.50 -0.42
CA SER A 33 -3.03 -5.67 -1.28
C SER A 33 -3.91 -5.64 -2.52
N VAL A 34 -5.20 -5.30 -2.37
CA VAL A 34 -6.13 -5.15 -3.49
C VAL A 34 -5.69 -4.01 -4.41
N ARG A 35 -5.20 -2.89 -3.86
CA ARG A 35 -4.69 -1.78 -4.69
C ARG A 35 -3.42 -2.17 -5.44
N LEU A 36 -2.48 -2.85 -4.78
CA LEU A 36 -1.25 -3.34 -5.41
C LEU A 36 -1.54 -4.34 -6.54
N GLY A 37 -2.47 -5.27 -6.33
CA GLY A 37 -2.90 -6.23 -7.37
C GLY A 37 -3.33 -5.52 -8.66
N ARG A 38 -4.19 -4.49 -8.55
CA ARG A 38 -4.61 -3.68 -9.71
C ARG A 38 -3.44 -2.96 -10.41
N VAL A 39 -2.41 -2.55 -9.67
CA VAL A 39 -1.21 -1.91 -10.25
C VAL A 39 -0.36 -2.94 -11.00
N ILE A 40 -0.18 -4.13 -10.42
CA ILE A 40 0.55 -5.25 -11.03
C ILE A 40 -0.17 -5.73 -12.29
N ASP A 41 -1.49 -5.91 -12.24
CA ASP A 41 -2.29 -6.34 -13.40
C ASP A 41 -2.14 -5.34 -14.56
N ARG A 42 -2.18 -4.03 -14.25
CA ARG A 42 -1.96 -2.99 -15.26
C ARG A 42 -0.54 -3.03 -15.82
N ALA A 43 0.46 -3.33 -15.00
CA ALA A 43 1.85 -3.42 -15.44
C ALA A 43 2.05 -4.58 -16.41
N ARG A 44 1.49 -5.73 -16.07
CA ARG A 44 1.52 -6.93 -16.90
C ARG A 44 0.90 -6.70 -18.27
N ILE A 45 -0.27 -6.06 -18.34
CA ILE A 45 -0.92 -5.70 -19.61
C ILE A 45 -0.01 -4.77 -20.45
N LEU A 46 0.70 -3.86 -19.80
CA LEU A 46 1.60 -2.92 -20.47
C LEU A 46 2.86 -3.60 -21.00
N GLU A 47 3.43 -4.53 -20.23
CA GLU A 47 4.55 -5.37 -20.62
C GLU A 47 4.18 -6.30 -21.79
N GLU A 48 2.99 -6.91 -21.78
CA GLU A 48 2.50 -7.73 -22.90
C GLU A 48 2.38 -6.91 -24.21
N ARG A 49 1.95 -5.65 -24.13
CA ARG A 49 1.95 -4.74 -25.29
C ARG A 49 3.35 -4.37 -25.74
N ALA A 50 4.30 -4.23 -24.81
CA ALA A 50 5.69 -3.91 -25.10
C ALA A 50 6.38 -5.01 -25.92
N VAL A 51 6.00 -6.29 -25.74
CA VAL A 51 6.52 -7.42 -26.53
C VAL A 51 6.23 -7.25 -28.04
N VAL A 52 5.12 -6.61 -28.40
CA VAL A 52 4.73 -6.34 -29.80
C VAL A 52 5.72 -5.39 -30.49
N TYR A 53 6.43 -4.54 -29.74
CA TYR A 53 7.35 -3.55 -30.29
C TYR A 53 8.79 -4.09 -30.51
N HIS A 54 9.03 -5.40 -30.36
CA HIS A 54 10.32 -6.06 -30.62
C HIS A 54 11.55 -5.31 -30.07
N GLY A 55 11.44 -4.76 -28.85
CA GLY A 55 12.52 -4.05 -28.17
C GLY A 55 12.64 -2.55 -28.46
N HIS A 56 11.88 -1.99 -29.39
CA HIS A 56 11.85 -0.55 -29.68
C HIS A 56 10.63 0.09 -29.01
N LEU A 57 10.66 0.18 -27.68
CA LEU A 57 9.58 0.78 -26.92
C LEU A 57 9.53 2.29 -27.16
N PRO A 58 8.36 2.86 -27.49
CA PRO A 58 8.16 4.30 -27.46
C PRO A 58 8.55 4.89 -26.10
N GLU A 59 9.20 6.05 -26.08
CA GLU A 59 9.63 6.74 -24.85
C GLU A 59 8.46 6.90 -23.84
N ASP A 60 7.26 7.20 -24.32
CA ASP A 60 6.05 7.33 -23.50
C ASP A 60 5.69 6.04 -22.74
N LEU A 61 5.93 4.88 -23.36
CA LEU A 61 5.64 3.56 -22.80
C LEU A 61 6.69 3.20 -21.73
N ARG A 62 7.96 3.55 -21.96
CA ARG A 62 9.06 3.37 -20.99
C ARG A 62 8.83 4.20 -19.73
N LEU A 63 8.43 5.46 -19.88
CA LEU A 63 8.11 6.35 -18.76
C LEU A 63 6.93 5.82 -17.94
N GLU A 64 5.89 5.29 -18.59
CA GLU A 64 4.75 4.71 -17.89
C GLU A 64 5.14 3.47 -17.06
N LEU A 65 5.98 2.58 -17.62
CA LEU A 65 6.52 1.41 -16.90
C LEU A 65 7.36 1.82 -15.67
N GLN A 66 8.20 2.84 -15.78
CA GLN A 66 9.02 3.34 -14.66
C GLN A 66 8.15 3.90 -13.53
N VAL A 67 7.11 4.68 -13.87
CA VAL A 67 6.16 5.20 -12.87
C VAL A 67 5.44 4.05 -12.16
N LEU A 68 5.04 3.02 -12.91
CA LEU A 68 4.33 1.87 -12.36
C LEU A 68 5.22 1.02 -11.45
N SER A 69 6.49 0.81 -11.82
CA SER A 69 7.49 0.15 -10.98
C SER A 69 7.71 0.89 -9.66
N ARG A 70 7.90 2.22 -9.69
CA ARG A 70 8.07 3.03 -8.47
C ARG A 70 6.86 2.93 -7.53
N ARG A 71 5.65 2.89 -8.09
CA ARG A 71 4.42 2.70 -7.32
C ARG A 71 4.35 1.33 -6.65
N MET A 72 4.77 0.27 -7.36
CA MET A 72 4.83 -1.07 -6.78
C MET A 72 5.80 -1.13 -5.59
N THR A 73 6.99 -0.52 -5.70
CA THR A 73 7.95 -0.50 -4.59
C THR A 73 7.40 0.23 -3.35
N LEU A 74 6.73 1.36 -3.53
CA LEU A 74 6.13 2.11 -2.42
C LEU A 74 4.99 1.33 -1.75
N ALA A 75 4.08 0.76 -2.55
CA ALA A 75 2.97 -0.05 -2.04
C ALA A 75 3.49 -1.30 -1.31
N HIS A 76 4.48 -2.00 -1.86
CA HIS A 76 5.07 -3.17 -1.23
C HIS A 76 5.77 -2.81 0.09
N SER A 77 6.48 -1.67 0.13
CA SER A 77 7.09 -1.17 1.37
C SER A 77 6.04 -0.85 2.44
N ALA A 78 4.92 -0.21 2.06
CA ALA A 78 3.80 0.06 2.98
C ALA A 78 3.19 -1.23 3.55
N ILE A 79 2.96 -2.24 2.72
CA ILE A 79 2.46 -3.56 3.14
C ILE A 79 3.46 -4.21 4.11
N SER A 80 4.76 -4.18 3.79
CA SER A 80 5.79 -4.78 4.66
C SER A 80 5.83 -4.14 6.06
N LEU A 81 5.70 -2.80 6.15
CA LEU A 81 5.62 -2.06 7.41
C LEU A 81 4.33 -2.38 8.19
N GLY A 82 3.19 -2.49 7.50
CA GLY A 82 1.93 -2.90 8.12
C GLY A 82 1.99 -4.32 8.68
N THR A 83 2.58 -5.27 7.93
CA THR A 83 2.81 -6.65 8.40
C THR A 83 3.78 -6.68 9.58
N ALA A 84 4.86 -5.91 9.54
CA ALA A 84 5.79 -5.78 10.67
C ALA A 84 5.09 -5.22 11.91
N SER A 85 4.25 -4.18 11.76
CA SER A 85 3.42 -3.67 12.85
C SER A 85 2.51 -4.75 13.43
N ALA A 86 1.84 -5.55 12.60
CA ALA A 86 0.99 -6.64 13.06
C ALA A 86 1.77 -7.67 13.89
N LEU A 87 2.99 -8.03 13.46
CA LEU A 87 3.88 -8.92 14.20
C LEU A 87 4.23 -8.35 15.59
N PHE A 88 4.56 -7.05 15.69
CA PHE A 88 4.82 -6.43 16.99
C PHE A 88 3.58 -6.38 17.90
N VAL A 89 2.38 -6.23 17.34
CA VAL A 89 1.12 -6.34 18.10
C VAL A 89 0.94 -7.77 18.63
N CYS A 90 1.23 -8.80 17.83
CA CYS A 90 1.20 -10.19 18.30
C CYS A 90 2.20 -10.44 19.44
N VAL A 91 3.43 -9.92 19.32
CA VAL A 91 4.44 -9.99 20.38
C VAL A 91 3.96 -9.28 21.65
N LEU A 92 3.39 -8.10 21.51
CA LEU A 92 2.83 -7.34 22.63
C LEU A 92 1.75 -8.12 23.37
N VAL A 93 0.81 -8.75 22.65
CA VAL A 93 -0.23 -9.57 23.26
C VAL A 93 0.40 -10.75 24.00
N ALA A 94 1.37 -11.44 23.40
CA ALA A 94 2.10 -12.52 24.06
C ALA A 94 2.81 -12.05 25.35
N LEU A 95 3.42 -10.86 25.33
CA LEU A 95 4.07 -10.26 26.50
C LEU A 95 3.08 -9.92 27.62
N LEU A 96 1.87 -9.45 27.31
CA LEU A 96 0.81 -9.21 28.30
C LEU A 96 0.44 -10.51 29.03
N PHE A 97 0.22 -11.59 28.27
CA PHE A 97 -0.07 -12.91 28.85
C PHE A 97 1.12 -13.44 29.66
N LEU A 98 2.35 -13.32 29.14
CA LEU A 98 3.54 -13.79 29.85
C LEU A 98 3.77 -13.03 31.17
N SER A 99 3.54 -11.71 31.16
CA SER A 99 3.66 -10.86 32.35
C SER A 99 2.68 -11.31 33.43
N GLY A 100 1.45 -11.60 33.04
CA GLY A 100 0.42 -12.05 33.97
C GLY A 100 0.58 -13.49 34.47
N LEU A 101 1.13 -14.41 33.65
CA LEU A 101 1.38 -15.79 34.07
C LEU A 101 2.59 -15.93 34.98
N THR A 102 3.65 -15.17 34.71
CA THR A 102 4.92 -15.26 35.47
C THR A 102 4.98 -14.29 36.64
N GLY A 103 4.08 -13.31 36.72
CA GLY A 103 4.16 -12.19 37.67
C GLY A 103 5.34 -11.25 37.41
N SER A 104 6.04 -11.41 36.28
CA SER A 104 7.19 -10.58 35.91
C SER A 104 6.74 -9.20 35.44
N ASN A 105 7.44 -8.15 35.85
CA ASN A 105 7.17 -6.79 35.41
C ASN A 105 7.74 -6.53 34.00
N LEU A 106 7.05 -7.06 32.99
CA LEU A 106 7.38 -6.89 31.56
C LEU A 106 6.79 -5.59 30.98
N GLY A 107 6.27 -4.68 31.80
CA GLY A 107 5.58 -3.48 31.35
C GLY A 107 6.42 -2.61 30.41
N ARG A 108 7.75 -2.54 30.63
CA ARG A 108 8.67 -1.82 29.75
C ARG A 108 8.77 -2.44 28.36
N LEU A 109 8.82 -3.78 28.27
CA LEU A 109 8.86 -4.51 26.99
C LEU A 109 7.54 -4.36 26.24
N VAL A 110 6.41 -4.44 26.95
CA VAL A 110 5.08 -4.19 26.38
C VAL A 110 5.00 -2.78 25.80
N ALA A 111 5.44 -1.77 26.54
CA ALA A 111 5.43 -0.38 26.08
C ALA A 111 6.31 -0.17 24.84
N VAL A 112 7.52 -0.72 24.81
CA VAL A 112 8.42 -0.62 23.66
C VAL A 112 7.83 -1.32 22.43
N ALA A 113 7.27 -2.53 22.59
CA ALA A 113 6.62 -3.25 21.49
C ALA A 113 5.42 -2.47 20.93
N PHE A 114 4.63 -1.83 21.81
CA PHE A 114 3.48 -1.02 21.39
C PHE A 114 3.92 0.20 20.57
N ILE A 115 4.89 0.96 21.07
CA ILE A 115 5.41 2.16 20.41
C ILE A 115 6.00 1.80 19.04
N LEU A 116 6.73 0.69 18.97
CA LEU A 116 7.33 0.22 17.72
C LEU A 116 6.24 -0.22 16.72
N ALA A 117 5.21 -0.95 17.17
CA ALA A 117 4.06 -1.27 16.34
C ALA A 117 3.39 -0.01 15.79
N MET A 118 3.06 0.96 16.65
CA MET A 118 2.45 2.23 16.25
C MET A 118 3.30 3.02 15.25
N SER A 119 4.61 3.04 15.46
CA SER A 119 5.54 3.75 14.58
C SER A 119 5.60 3.09 13.20
N LEU A 120 5.68 1.75 13.14
CA LEU A 120 5.67 0.99 11.88
C LEU A 120 4.35 1.18 11.14
N LEU A 121 3.22 1.13 11.85
CA LEU A 121 1.91 1.38 11.26
C LEU A 121 1.80 2.79 10.68
N ALA A 122 2.21 3.81 11.43
CA ALA A 122 2.17 5.20 10.98
C ALA A 122 3.05 5.43 9.74
N LEU A 123 4.26 4.86 9.72
CA LEU A 123 5.15 4.90 8.55
C LEU A 123 4.54 4.17 7.34
N GLY A 124 3.98 2.98 7.55
CA GLY A 124 3.30 2.22 6.50
C GLY A 124 2.11 2.98 5.91
N LEU A 125 1.28 3.60 6.76
CA LEU A 125 0.18 4.46 6.34
C LEU A 125 0.65 5.68 5.56
N THR A 126 1.76 6.29 5.97
CA THR A 126 2.33 7.46 5.29
C THR A 126 2.85 7.07 3.90
N LEU A 127 3.56 5.95 3.76
CA LEU A 127 3.98 5.43 2.44
C LEU A 127 2.79 5.11 1.55
N PHE A 128 1.75 4.49 2.11
CA PHE A 128 0.52 4.21 1.39
C PHE A 128 -0.18 5.49 0.92
N LEU A 129 -0.22 6.52 1.77
CA LEU A 129 -0.78 7.83 1.42
C LEU A 129 0.03 8.51 0.30
N ILE A 130 1.37 8.47 0.38
CA ILE A 130 2.24 8.97 -0.69
C ILE A 130 1.99 8.23 -2.01
N GLU A 131 1.88 6.89 -1.99
CA GLU A 131 1.53 6.10 -3.17
C GLU A 131 0.19 6.56 -3.76
N MET A 132 -0.82 6.78 -2.90
CA MET A 132 -2.15 7.19 -3.33
C MET A 132 -2.16 8.58 -3.99
N TYR A 133 -1.35 9.51 -3.47
CA TYR A 133 -1.17 10.83 -4.11
C TYR A 133 -0.52 10.71 -5.49
N ILE A 134 0.54 9.89 -5.62
CA ILE A 134 1.21 9.64 -6.91
C ILE A 134 0.23 9.01 -7.91
N ALA A 135 -0.55 8.02 -7.47
CA ALA A 135 -1.55 7.35 -8.28
C ALA A 135 -2.56 8.35 -8.86
N THR A 136 -3.08 9.25 -8.01
CA THR A 136 -4.11 10.22 -8.41
C THR A 136 -3.56 11.27 -9.37
N ARG A 137 -2.34 11.77 -9.12
CA ARG A 137 -1.70 12.78 -9.98
C ARG A 137 -1.36 12.24 -11.37
N SER A 138 -0.91 10.98 -11.45
CA SER A 138 -0.58 10.34 -12.73
C SER A 138 -1.79 10.21 -13.68
N VAL A 139 -2.99 10.01 -13.14
CA VAL A 139 -4.21 9.88 -13.94
C VAL A 139 -4.66 11.23 -14.50
N ARG A 140 -4.54 12.32 -13.73
CA ARG A 140 -4.90 13.68 -14.19
C ARG A 140 -3.99 14.15 -15.34
N VAL A 141 -2.68 14.07 -15.16
CA VAL A 141 -1.71 14.54 -16.17
C VAL A 141 -1.89 13.81 -17.51
N ARG A 142 -2.12 12.49 -17.51
CA ARG A 142 -2.38 11.74 -18.76
C ARG A 142 -3.66 12.21 -19.45
N ARG A 143 -4.69 12.59 -18.70
CA ARG A 143 -5.97 13.07 -19.26
C ARG A 143 -5.80 14.42 -19.95
N ASP A 144 -5.06 15.33 -19.32
CA ASP A 144 -4.82 16.68 -19.85
C ASP A 144 -4.04 16.63 -21.18
N LEU A 145 -3.00 15.79 -21.26
CA LEU A 145 -2.21 15.59 -22.49
C LEU A 145 -3.03 14.97 -23.64
N LEU A 146 -3.93 14.03 -23.33
CA LEU A 146 -4.81 13.44 -24.36
C LEU A 146 -5.82 14.47 -24.89
N MET A 147 -6.36 15.34 -24.03
CA MET A 147 -7.28 16.41 -24.46
C MET A 147 -6.58 17.43 -25.35
N GLU A 148 -5.34 17.81 -25.02
CA GLU A 148 -4.53 18.73 -25.83
C GLU A 148 -4.19 18.12 -27.20
N ALA A 149 -3.79 16.85 -27.26
CA ALA A 149 -3.54 16.13 -28.51
C ALA A 149 -4.80 16.03 -29.40
N HIS A 150 -5.98 15.81 -28.80
CA HIS A 150 -7.24 15.81 -29.53
C HIS A 150 -7.60 17.21 -30.05
N ALA A 151 -7.39 18.26 -29.25
CA ALA A 151 -7.65 19.64 -29.66
C ALA A 151 -6.79 20.05 -30.87
N THR A 152 -5.49 19.73 -30.86
CA THR A 152 -4.59 19.99 -32.00
C THR A 152 -4.93 19.21 -33.27
N ARG A 153 -5.65 18.07 -33.16
CA ARG A 153 -6.02 17.25 -34.33
C ARG A 153 -7.34 17.69 -34.98
N THR A 154 -8.19 18.41 -34.24
CA THR A 154 -9.41 19.03 -34.79
C THR A 154 -9.16 20.34 -35.53
N ASP A 155 -8.00 20.97 -35.33
CA ASP A 155 -7.58 22.21 -36.02
C ASP A 155 -6.80 21.96 -37.32
N ASP A 156 -6.61 20.70 -37.73
CA ASP A 156 -5.95 20.38 -39.00
C ASP A 156 -6.91 20.73 -40.17
N PRO A 157 -6.56 21.68 -41.06
CA PRO A 157 -7.43 22.06 -42.15
C PRO A 157 -7.75 20.85 -43.03
N ALA A 158 -9.04 20.68 -43.35
CA ALA A 158 -9.51 19.58 -44.18
C ALA A 158 -8.63 19.43 -45.44
N PRO A 159 -8.26 18.20 -45.84
CA PRO A 159 -7.42 18.00 -47.01
C PRO A 159 -8.09 18.68 -48.22
N PRO A 160 -7.32 19.41 -49.05
CA PRO A 160 -7.88 20.13 -50.19
C PRO A 160 -8.67 19.15 -51.06
N PRO A 161 -9.84 19.58 -51.59
CA PRO A 161 -10.67 18.69 -52.39
C PRO A 161 -9.82 18.16 -53.54
N THR A 162 -9.67 16.83 -53.59
CA THR A 162 -9.07 16.15 -54.73
C THR A 162 -9.98 16.38 -55.92
N GLY A 163 -9.69 17.43 -56.68
CA GLY A 163 -10.30 17.72 -57.96
C GLY A 163 -10.09 16.53 -58.88
N ARG A 164 -11.19 15.84 -59.19
CA ARG A 164 -11.27 14.98 -60.36
C ARG A 164 -11.95 15.83 -61.43
N ASP A 165 -11.13 16.35 -62.34
CA ASP A 165 -11.54 16.72 -63.68
C ASP A 165 -11.83 15.45 -64.51
#